data_AF-A0A7S1Q2B1-F1
#
_entry.id   AF-A0A7S1Q2B1-F1
#
_cell.length_a   1.000
_cell.length_b   1.000
_cell.length_c   1.000
_cell.angle_alpha   90.00
_cell.angle_beta   90.00
_cell.angle_gamma   90.00
#
_symmetry.space_group_name_H-M   'P 1'
#
loop_
_entity.id
_entity.type
_entity.pdbx_description
1 polymer ?
#
loop_
_entity_poly.entity_id
_entity_poly.type
_entity_poly.pdbx_seq_one_letter_code
_entity_poly.pdbx_strand_id
1 'polypeptide(L)'
;MYLTPEQAEKLMAQIGILTAPGSAVVHDGVSHAAALSGIIVCGARFLSGHDDWGGAWRKYGFGRHEVINIDCVLEDRARGNIIILTEPVGQNNPNAPPYRPRNFFVLAEKLAPSGKPRAEPPSLEDRKTAERSW
;
A
#
# COMPACT_ATOMS: atom_id res chain seq x y z
N MET A 1 -6.43 1.78 -10.14
CA MET A 1 -7.37 0.99 -10.99
C MET A 1 -8.17 1.88 -11.93
N TYR A 2 -9.09 2.72 -11.45
CA TYR A 2 -9.98 3.51 -12.35
C TYR A 2 -9.46 4.90 -12.74
N LEU A 3 -8.35 5.33 -12.15
CA LEU A 3 -7.63 6.53 -12.57
C LEU A 3 -6.67 6.19 -13.72
N THR A 4 -6.38 7.14 -14.60
CA THR A 4 -5.24 6.98 -15.54
C THR A 4 -3.93 6.84 -14.76
N PRO A 5 -2.86 6.29 -15.34
CA PRO A 5 -1.56 6.23 -14.68
C PRO A 5 -1.08 7.59 -14.17
N GLU A 6 -1.23 8.66 -14.95
CA GLU A 6 -0.82 10.00 -14.51
C GLU A 6 -1.67 10.53 -13.34
N GLN A 7 -2.97 10.27 -13.36
CA GLN A 7 -3.87 10.66 -12.28
C GLN A 7 -3.56 9.91 -10.98
N ALA A 8 -3.27 8.61 -11.07
CA ALA A 8 -2.86 7.80 -9.94
C ALA A 8 -1.53 8.31 -9.37
N GLU A 9 -0.55 8.59 -10.23
CA GLU A 9 0.75 9.14 -9.82
C GLU A 9 0.61 10.49 -9.12
N LYS A 10 -0.21 11.39 -9.67
CA LYS A 10 -0.51 12.69 -9.06
C LYS A 10 -1.17 12.54 -7.69
N LEU A 11 -2.12 11.61 -7.54
CA LEU A 11 -2.76 11.32 -6.26
C LEU A 11 -1.75 10.79 -5.24
N MET A 12 -0.89 9.85 -5.63
CA MET A 12 0.16 9.30 -4.76
C MET A 12 1.12 10.40 -4.29
N ALA A 13 1.52 11.30 -5.19
CA ALA A 13 2.36 12.46 -4.83
C ALA A 13 1.67 13.41 -3.84
N GLN A 14 0.39 13.72 -4.05
CA GLN A 14 -0.39 14.56 -3.15
C GLN A 14 -0.53 13.94 -1.75
N ILE A 15 -0.85 12.64 -1.69
CA ILE A 15 -0.88 11.89 -0.42
C ILE A 15 0.49 11.93 0.25
N GLY A 16 1.57 11.72 -0.52
CA GLY A 16 2.93 11.81 -0.04
C GLY A 16 3.25 13.16 0.61
N ILE A 17 2.81 14.27 0.04
CA ILE A 17 3.07 15.61 0.60
C ILE A 17 2.24 15.89 1.86
N LEU A 18 1.00 15.40 1.92
CA LEU A 18 0.05 15.71 2.99
C LEU A 18 0.17 14.82 4.24
N THR A 19 0.86 13.69 4.14
CA THR A 19 0.95 12.70 5.23
C THR A 19 2.17 12.91 6.12
N ALA A 20 2.03 12.67 7.43
CA ALA A 20 3.14 12.71 8.38
C ALA A 20 3.86 11.36 8.48
N PRO A 21 5.14 11.31 8.93
CA PRO A 21 5.79 10.06 9.32
C PRO A 21 4.95 9.20 10.28
N GLY A 22 4.91 7.89 10.03
CA GLY A 22 4.08 6.92 10.73
C GLY A 22 2.66 6.78 10.17
N SER A 23 2.29 7.59 9.16
CA SER A 23 1.03 7.39 8.43
C SER A 23 1.12 6.15 7.53
N ALA A 24 -0.01 5.50 7.29
CA ALA A 24 -0.11 4.37 6.38
C ALA A 24 -1.22 4.60 5.34
N VAL A 25 -1.02 4.03 4.15
CA VAL A 25 -2.04 3.90 3.11
C VAL A 25 -2.30 2.42 2.88
N VAL A 26 -3.56 2.05 2.87
CA VAL A 26 -4.02 0.70 2.51
C VAL A 26 -4.93 0.85 1.30
N HIS A 27 -4.67 0.10 0.24
CA HIS A 27 -5.53 0.10 -0.94
C HIS A 27 -5.45 -1.21 -1.72
N ASP A 28 -6.44 -1.42 -2.58
CA ASP A 28 -6.44 -2.46 -3.59
C ASP A 28 -5.56 -2.07 -4.79
N GLY A 29 -4.82 -3.04 -5.31
CA GLY A 29 -3.93 -2.86 -6.46
C GLY A 29 -4.20 -3.93 -7.51
N VAL A 30 -3.83 -3.63 -8.75
CA VAL A 30 -3.78 -4.64 -9.82
C VAL A 30 -2.46 -4.55 -10.54
N SER A 31 -2.05 -5.64 -11.18
CA SER A 31 -0.86 -5.67 -12.02
C SER A 31 -1.04 -4.79 -13.25
N HIS A 32 0.07 -4.37 -13.87
CA HIS A 32 0.00 -3.65 -15.13
C HIS A 32 -0.66 -4.50 -16.22
N ALA A 33 -0.36 -5.81 -16.24
CA ALA A 33 -0.98 -6.78 -17.13
C ALA A 33 -2.51 -6.88 -16.94
N ALA A 34 -3.01 -6.76 -15.70
CA ALA A 34 -4.45 -6.74 -15.41
C ALA A 34 -5.15 -5.47 -15.94
N ALA A 35 -4.49 -4.33 -15.91
CA ALA A 35 -5.03 -3.11 -16.52
C ALA A 35 -5.06 -3.23 -18.06
N LEU A 36 -4.00 -3.76 -18.66
CA LEU A 36 -3.89 -3.95 -20.11
C LEU A 36 -4.87 -4.98 -20.67
N SER A 37 -5.22 -6.02 -19.90
CA SER A 37 -6.18 -7.05 -20.34
C SER A 37 -7.62 -6.53 -20.50
N GLY A 38 -7.90 -5.28 -20.09
CA GLY A 38 -9.19 -4.65 -20.30
C GLY A 38 -10.27 -5.15 -19.34
N ILE A 39 -9.90 -5.50 -18.11
CA ILE A 39 -10.85 -5.89 -17.06
C ILE A 39 -11.91 -4.78 -16.87
N ILE A 40 -13.17 -5.20 -16.88
CA ILE A 40 -14.34 -4.35 -16.60
C ILE A 40 -15.02 -4.90 -15.35
N VAL A 41 -15.18 -4.06 -14.33
CA VAL A 41 -15.87 -4.38 -13.09
C VAL A 41 -17.06 -3.43 -12.96
N CYS A 42 -18.27 -3.97 -12.86
CA CYS A 42 -19.51 -3.19 -12.74
C CYS A 42 -19.66 -2.10 -13.81
N GLY A 43 -19.23 -2.38 -15.05
CA GLY A 43 -19.28 -1.42 -16.17
C GLY A 43 -18.13 -0.41 -16.23
N ALA A 44 -17.23 -0.39 -15.24
CA ALA A 44 -16.06 0.48 -15.23
C ALA A 44 -14.80 -0.30 -15.61
N ARG A 45 -14.03 0.22 -16.58
CA ARG A 45 -12.78 -0.38 -17.02
C ARG A 45 -11.62 0.03 -16.11
N PHE A 46 -10.70 -0.89 -15.83
CA PHE A 46 -9.42 -0.55 -15.22
C PHE A 46 -8.52 0.20 -16.22
N LEU A 47 -8.04 1.37 -15.82
CA LEU A 47 -7.18 2.27 -16.59
C LEU A 47 -5.72 2.27 -16.09
N SER A 48 -5.47 1.78 -14.88
CA SER A 48 -4.13 1.74 -14.27
C SER A 48 -3.90 0.50 -13.43
N GLY A 49 -2.64 0.06 -13.43
CA GLY A 49 -2.10 -1.03 -12.63
C GLY A 49 -0.58 -0.90 -12.55
N HIS A 50 0.03 -1.51 -11.54
CA HIS A 50 1.47 -1.46 -11.30
C HIS A 50 1.97 -2.86 -10.89
N ASP A 51 3.09 -3.29 -11.44
CA ASP A 51 3.69 -4.58 -11.09
C ASP A 51 4.54 -4.47 -9.81
N ASP A 52 5.18 -3.31 -9.62
CA ASP A 52 5.92 -2.96 -8.39
C ASP A 52 5.23 -1.84 -7.59
N TRP A 53 4.12 -2.16 -6.93
CA TRP A 53 3.42 -1.20 -6.06
C TRP A 53 4.31 -0.67 -4.92
N GLY A 54 5.26 -1.48 -4.45
CA GLY A 54 6.21 -1.07 -3.41
C GLY A 54 7.13 0.04 -3.90
N GLY A 55 7.77 -0.15 -5.05
CA GLY A 55 8.58 0.88 -5.70
C GLY A 55 7.78 2.12 -6.07
N ALA A 56 6.52 1.98 -6.50
CA ALA A 56 5.65 3.10 -6.80
C ALA A 56 5.45 4.03 -5.60
N TRP A 57 5.13 3.46 -4.43
CA TRP A 57 4.95 4.24 -3.19
C TRP A 57 6.26 4.79 -2.62
N ARG A 58 7.38 4.08 -2.83
CA ARG A 58 8.71 4.53 -2.37
C ARG A 58 9.09 5.90 -2.94
N LYS A 59 8.68 6.21 -4.17
CA LYS A 59 8.89 7.51 -4.82
C LYS A 59 8.32 8.70 -4.02
N TYR A 60 7.30 8.47 -3.19
CA TYR A 60 6.57 9.51 -2.46
C TYR A 60 6.73 9.41 -0.94
N GLY A 61 7.81 8.78 -0.47
CA GLY A 61 8.21 8.76 0.95
C GLY A 61 7.68 7.57 1.76
N PHE A 62 7.00 6.62 1.13
CA PHE A 62 6.51 5.41 1.79
C PHE A 62 7.54 4.28 1.67
N GLY A 63 8.42 4.19 2.66
CA GLY A 63 9.61 3.34 2.62
C GLY A 63 9.38 1.88 3.03
N ARG A 64 8.36 1.60 3.86
CA ARG A 64 7.95 0.24 4.21
C ARG A 64 6.65 -0.09 3.48
N HIS A 65 6.56 -1.32 2.98
CA HIS A 65 5.42 -1.77 2.21
C HIS A 65 5.19 -3.27 2.36
N GLU A 66 3.95 -3.70 2.23
CA GLU A 66 3.56 -5.09 2.13
C GLU A 66 2.57 -5.19 0.96
N VAL A 67 2.88 -6.06 -0.01
CA VAL A 67 2.02 -6.27 -1.17
C VAL A 67 1.66 -7.74 -1.22
N ILE A 68 0.39 -8.03 -0.95
CA ILE A 68 -0.14 -9.38 -0.83
C ILE A 68 -0.92 -9.68 -2.09
N ASN A 69 -0.53 -10.74 -2.81
CA ASN A 69 -1.35 -11.26 -3.90
C ASN A 69 -2.61 -11.91 -3.31
N ILE A 70 -3.77 -11.49 -3.78
CA ILE A 70 -5.06 -11.99 -3.28
C ILE A 70 -5.21 -13.49 -3.55
N ASP A 71 -4.62 -14.01 -4.63
CA ASP A 71 -4.65 -15.45 -4.94
C ASP A 71 -3.93 -16.31 -3.89
N CYS A 72 -3.13 -15.69 -3.02
CA CYS A 72 -2.42 -16.35 -1.92
C CYS A 72 -3.19 -16.27 -0.59
N VAL A 73 -4.36 -15.63 -0.57
CA VAL A 73 -5.20 -15.51 0.62
C VAL A 73 -6.23 -16.63 0.59
N LEU A 74 -6.12 -17.57 1.53
CA LEU A 74 -7.07 -18.66 1.73
C LEU A 74 -7.87 -18.43 3.01
N GLU A 75 -9.11 -18.91 3.02
CA GLU A 75 -9.97 -18.91 4.18
C GLU A 75 -10.07 -20.35 4.72
N ASP A 76 -9.64 -20.58 5.95
CA ASP A 76 -10.00 -21.79 6.71
C ASP A 76 -11.35 -21.57 7.37
N ARG A 77 -12.40 -21.93 6.64
CA ARG A 77 -13.80 -21.82 7.11
C ARG A 77 -14.10 -22.70 8.31
N ALA A 78 -13.39 -23.82 8.49
CA ALA A 78 -13.63 -24.70 9.62
C ALA A 78 -13.15 -24.07 10.94
N ARG A 79 -12.13 -23.23 10.86
CA ARG A 79 -11.55 -22.53 12.03
C ARG A 79 -11.86 -21.04 12.09
N GLY A 80 -12.51 -20.49 11.06
CA GLY A 80 -12.79 -19.05 10.96
C GLY A 80 -11.52 -18.21 10.82
N ASN A 81 -10.45 -18.77 10.27
CA ASN A 81 -9.13 -18.12 10.17
C ASN A 81 -8.79 -17.80 8.71
N ILE A 82 -8.01 -16.73 8.50
CA ILE A 82 -7.39 -16.43 7.21
C ILE A 82 -5.97 -17.00 7.19
N ILE A 83 -5.65 -17.77 6.15
CA ILE A 83 -4.33 -18.31 5.89
C ILE A 83 -3.74 -17.54 4.72
N ILE A 84 -2.65 -16.83 4.95
CA ILE A 84 -1.88 -16.20 3.87
C ILE A 84 -0.76 -17.16 3.51
N LEU A 85 -0.88 -17.78 2.33
CA LEU A 85 0.17 -18.60 1.75
C LEU A 85 1.25 -17.67 1.20
N THR A 86 2.08 -17.11 2.09
CA THR A 86 3.18 -16.25 1.66
C THR A 86 4.27 -17.11 1.02
N GLU A 87 4.23 -17.24 -0.30
CA GLU A 87 5.45 -16.91 -1.02
C GLU A 87 5.40 -15.40 -1.29
N PRO A 88 6.48 -14.63 -1.05
CA PRO A 88 6.56 -13.29 -1.60
C PRO A 88 6.38 -13.47 -3.09
N VAL A 89 5.21 -13.08 -3.61
CA VAL A 89 5.02 -13.03 -5.05
C VAL A 89 6.09 -12.11 -5.54
N GLY A 90 7.13 -12.69 -6.15
CA GLY A 90 8.40 -12.04 -6.37
C GLY A 90 8.15 -10.68 -6.99
N GLN A 91 8.25 -9.62 -6.18
CA GLN A 91 8.00 -8.26 -6.62
C GLN A 91 9.01 -7.85 -7.70
N ASN A 92 10.03 -8.67 -7.95
CA ASN A 92 11.03 -8.53 -8.99
C ASN A 92 11.58 -9.91 -9.40
N ASN A 93 10.75 -10.92 -9.70
CA ASN A 93 11.28 -12.11 -10.38
C ASN A 93 11.20 -11.92 -11.91
N PRO A 94 12.27 -11.47 -12.59
CA PRO A 94 12.28 -11.32 -14.05
C PRO A 94 12.08 -12.65 -14.79
N ASN A 95 12.25 -13.78 -14.10
CA ASN A 95 12.02 -15.12 -14.64
C ASN A 95 10.61 -15.67 -14.32
N ALA A 96 9.80 -14.96 -13.54
CA ALA A 96 8.40 -15.33 -13.42
C ALA A 96 7.74 -15.12 -14.78
N PRO A 97 6.89 -16.06 -15.26
CA PRO A 97 6.24 -15.93 -16.55
C PRO A 97 5.56 -14.57 -16.59
N PRO A 98 5.91 -13.74 -17.59
CA PRO A 98 5.47 -12.37 -17.60
C PRO A 98 3.95 -12.38 -17.81
N TYR A 99 3.25 -11.40 -17.27
CA TYR A 99 1.88 -11.08 -17.69
C TYR A 99 0.71 -11.96 -17.21
N ARG A 100 0.70 -12.51 -15.98
CA ARG A 100 -0.60 -12.89 -15.38
C ARG A 100 -1.28 -11.65 -14.77
N PRO A 101 -2.54 -11.35 -15.13
CA PRO A 101 -3.38 -10.44 -14.37
C PRO A 101 -3.40 -10.86 -12.90
N ARG A 102 -3.13 -9.94 -11.98
CA ARG A 102 -3.12 -10.18 -10.53
C ARG A 102 -3.82 -9.04 -9.82
N ASN A 103 -4.40 -9.38 -8.68
CA ASN A 103 -4.99 -8.42 -7.75
C ASN A 103 -4.20 -8.46 -6.45
N PHE A 104 -4.03 -7.29 -5.84
CA PHE A 104 -3.17 -7.11 -4.68
C PHE A 104 -3.92 -6.38 -3.56
N PHE A 105 -3.56 -6.69 -2.33
CA PHE A 105 -3.67 -5.75 -1.21
C PHE A 105 -2.33 -5.07 -1.02
N VAL A 106 -2.33 -3.74 -0.94
CA VAL A 106 -1.13 -2.91 -0.77
C VAL A 106 -1.25 -2.17 0.55
N LEU A 107 -0.26 -2.37 1.42
CA LEU A 107 0.02 -1.53 2.58
C LEU A 107 1.31 -0.77 2.30
N ALA A 108 1.30 0.55 2.52
CA ALA A 108 2.48 1.39 2.41
C ALA A 108 2.56 2.31 3.64
N GLU A 109 3.70 2.33 4.32
CA GLU A 109 3.96 3.13 5.52
C GLU A 109 4.99 4.22 5.25
N LYS A 110 4.64 5.44 5.65
CA LYS A 110 5.51 6.61 5.54
C LYS A 110 6.54 6.59 6.65
N LEU A 111 7.80 6.47 6.28
CA LEU A 111 8.89 6.46 7.26
C LEU A 111 9.23 7.89 7.67
N ALA A 112 9.76 8.03 8.89
CA ALA A 112 10.43 9.27 9.25
C ALA A 112 11.62 9.48 8.31
N PRO A 113 11.88 10.72 7.83
CA PRO A 113 13.15 11.00 7.18
C PRO A 113 14.26 10.57 8.14
N SER A 114 15.26 9.86 7.63
CA SER A 114 16.38 9.35 8.42
C SER A 114 17.16 10.52 9.03
N GLY A 115 16.71 11.01 10.18
CA GLY A 115 17.13 12.27 10.77
C GLY A 115 16.39 12.53 12.08
N LYS A 116 16.87 11.87 13.14
CA LYS A 116 16.43 11.89 14.55
C LYS A 116 15.09 11.19 14.86
N PRO A 117 15.03 10.39 15.95
CA PRO A 117 13.77 9.85 16.44
C PRO A 117 12.84 11.02 16.79
N ARG A 118 11.58 10.88 16.37
CA ARG A 118 10.48 11.75 16.79
C ARG A 118 10.51 11.86 18.33
N ALA A 119 10.39 13.08 18.86
CA ALA A 119 10.18 13.26 20.30
C ALA A 119 9.01 12.38 20.72
N GLU A 120 9.21 11.56 21.76
CA GLU A 120 8.14 10.74 22.31
C GLU A 120 6.92 11.63 22.58
N PRO A 121 5.70 11.15 22.27
CA PRO A 121 4.52 11.89 22.65
C PRO A 121 4.60 12.17 24.15
N PRO A 122 4.27 13.40 24.61
CA PRO A 122 4.28 13.73 26.02
C PRO A 122 3.44 12.71 26.77
N SER A 123 3.97 12.24 27.89
CA SER A 123 3.33 11.24 28.73
C SER A 123 1.94 11.72 29.17
N LEU A 124 1.09 10.78 29.61
CA LEU A 124 -0.22 11.15 30.17
C LEU A 124 -0.09 12.10 31.38
N GLU A 125 1.05 12.12 32.06
CA GLU A 125 1.32 13.06 33.16
C GLU A 125 1.68 14.46 32.65
N ASP A 126 2.46 14.55 31.57
CA ASP A 126 2.81 15.83 30.93
C ASP A 126 1.56 16.55 30.40
N ARG A 127 0.58 15.79 29.88
CA ARG A 127 -0.71 16.33 29.41
C ARG A 127 -1.57 16.87 30.56
N LYS A 128 -1.60 16.16 31.70
CA LYS A 128 -2.33 16.61 32.91
C LYS A 128 -1.74 17.87 33.52
N THR A 129 -0.43 18.09 33.35
CA THR A 129 0.27 19.27 33.87
C THR A 129 -0.01 20.51 33.01
N ALA A 130 -0.07 20.33 31.68
CA ALA A 130 -0.45 21.39 30.75
C ALA A 130 -1.91 21.87 30.92
N GLU A 131 -2.83 20.97 31.27
CA GLU A 131 -4.24 21.31 31.53
C GLU A 131 -4.47 22.04 32.87
N ARG A 132 -3.50 22.01 33.79
CA ARG A 132 -3.58 22.72 35.09
C ARG A 132 -3.00 24.13 35.08
N SER A 133 -2.46 24.57 33.95
CA SER A 133 -1.78 25.87 33.80
C SER A 133 -2.62 26.92 33.08
N TRP A 134 -3.93 26.69 32.93
CA TRP A 134 -4.94 27.64 32.44
C TRP A 134 -5.92 28.00 33.55
#